data_AF-A0A1Y3BUC6-F1
#
_entry.id   AF-A0A1Y3BUC6-F1
#
_cell.length_a   1.000
_cell.length_b   1.000
_cell.length_c   1.000
_cell.angle_alpha   90.00
_cell.angle_beta   90.00
_cell.angle_gamma   90.00
#
_symmetry.space_group_name_H-M   'P 1'
#
loop_
_entity.id
_entity.type
_entity.pdbx_description
1 polymer ?
#
loop_
_entity_poly.entity_id
_entity_poly.type
_entity_poly.pdbx_seq_one_letter_code
_entity_poly.pdbx_strand_id
1 'polypeptide(L)'
;MTQLKDRVHAFIGPDESCACEALVASAWNIPIVSYKCIDQNLSNKTIYPTFARTLPPSSKISKSVISLLKHFEWNKVLYLYREYSIDIFYSFLITQI
;
A
#
# COMPACT_ATOMS: atom_id res chain seq x y z
N MET A 1 -5.59 -28.61 -3.96
CA MET A 1 -5.46 -27.26 -3.37
C MET A 1 -6.76 -26.43 -3.45
N THR A 2 -7.89 -26.97 -3.93
CA THR A 2 -9.18 -26.26 -4.04
C THR A 2 -10.16 -26.50 -2.90
N GLN A 3 -9.95 -27.52 -2.05
CA GLN A 3 -10.87 -27.87 -0.97
C GLN A 3 -11.09 -26.77 0.09
N LEU A 4 -10.12 -25.86 0.23
CA LEU A 4 -10.23 -24.72 1.14
C LEU A 4 -11.26 -23.69 0.65
N LYS A 5 -11.37 -23.50 -0.67
CA LYS A 5 -12.27 -22.51 -1.29
C LYS A 5 -13.71 -22.67 -0.81
N ASP A 6 -14.20 -23.91 -0.75
CA ASP A 6 -15.60 -24.21 -0.45
C ASP A 6 -15.89 -24.25 1.07
N ARG A 7 -14.88 -24.07 1.91
CA ARG A 7 -15.00 -24.19 3.39
C ARG A 7 -14.74 -22.86 4.11
N VAL A 8 -14.32 -21.83 3.41
CA VAL A 8 -13.94 -20.55 4.00
C VAL A 8 -14.67 -19.39 3.33
N HIS A 9 -15.04 -18.40 4.14
CA HIS A 9 -15.71 -17.20 3.64
C HIS A 9 -14.75 -16.03 3.44
N ALA A 10 -13.57 -16.07 4.06
CA ALA A 10 -12.55 -15.03 3.97
C ALA A 10 -11.18 -15.56 4.43
N PHE A 11 -10.12 -14.85 4.05
CA PHE A 11 -8.76 -15.05 4.55
C PHE A 11 -8.28 -13.82 5.32
N ILE A 12 -7.51 -14.03 6.40
CA ILE A 12 -6.85 -12.97 7.17
C ILE A 12 -5.33 -13.16 7.06
N GLY A 13 -4.60 -12.08 6.77
CA GLY A 13 -3.21 -12.11 6.32
C GLY A 13 -3.12 -11.98 4.79
N PRO A 14 -1.97 -12.32 4.18
CA PRO A 14 -0.67 -12.61 4.79
C PRO A 14 0.02 -11.35 5.35
N ASP A 15 1.25 -11.51 5.82
CA ASP A 15 2.09 -10.41 6.32
C ASP A 15 2.70 -9.59 5.17
N GLU A 16 3.77 -10.09 4.53
CA GLU A 16 4.62 -9.29 3.62
C GLU A 16 4.39 -9.57 2.12
N SER A 17 4.50 -10.81 1.67
CA SER A 17 4.12 -11.19 0.30
C SER A 17 2.61 -11.33 0.23
N CYS A 18 1.96 -10.49 -0.57
CA CYS A 18 0.50 -10.43 -0.67
C CYS A 18 -0.03 -10.49 -2.11
N ALA A 19 0.81 -10.24 -3.12
CA ALA A 19 0.36 -10.13 -4.50
C ALA A 19 -0.20 -11.45 -5.03
N CYS A 20 0.54 -12.54 -4.88
CA CYS A 20 0.12 -13.88 -5.33
C CYS A 20 -1.14 -14.35 -4.60
N GLU A 21 -1.18 -14.16 -3.28
CA GLU A 21 -2.30 -14.53 -2.42
C GLU A 21 -3.56 -13.73 -2.78
N ALA A 22 -3.41 -12.44 -3.05
CA ALA A 22 -4.50 -11.59 -3.49
C ALA A 22 -5.01 -11.97 -4.89
N LEU A 23 -4.14 -12.38 -5.81
CA LEU A 23 -4.55 -12.89 -7.12
C LEU A 23 -5.37 -14.18 -6.99
N VAL A 24 -4.91 -15.13 -6.17
CA VAL A 24 -5.64 -16.39 -5.94
C VAL A 24 -6.99 -16.11 -5.29
N ALA A 25 -7.04 -15.24 -4.27
CA ALA A 25 -8.28 -14.84 -3.61
C ALA A 25 -9.25 -14.15 -4.59
N SER A 26 -8.74 -13.33 -5.51
CA SER A 26 -9.54 -12.67 -6.55
C SER A 26 -10.10 -13.69 -7.55
N ALA A 27 -9.30 -14.67 -7.96
CA ALA A 27 -9.75 -15.75 -8.85
C ALA A 27 -10.82 -16.64 -8.20
N TRP A 28 -10.78 -16.80 -6.88
CA TRP A 28 -11.80 -17.54 -6.13
C TRP A 28 -13.01 -16.69 -5.73
N ASN A 29 -12.97 -15.38 -5.96
CA ASN A 29 -13.97 -14.42 -5.48
C ASN A 29 -14.20 -14.51 -3.96
N ILE A 30 -13.11 -14.68 -3.20
CA ILE A 30 -13.14 -14.74 -1.73
C ILE A 30 -12.37 -13.53 -1.19
N PRO A 31 -12.92 -12.79 -0.20
CA PRO A 31 -12.23 -11.67 0.41
C PRO A 31 -10.98 -12.09 1.18
N ILE A 32 -9.93 -11.28 1.07
CA ILE A 32 -8.70 -11.43 1.87
C ILE A 32 -8.34 -10.08 2.50
N VAL A 33 -8.03 -10.09 3.80
CA VAL A 33 -7.68 -8.89 4.57
C VAL A 33 -6.27 -9.04 5.15
N SER A 34 -5.30 -8.33 4.59
CA SER A 34 -3.94 -8.29 5.15
C SER A 34 -3.81 -7.23 6.25
N TYR A 35 -3.03 -7.54 7.28
CA TYR A 35 -2.76 -6.60 8.38
C TYR A 35 -1.43 -5.83 8.22
N LYS A 36 -0.54 -6.22 7.30
CA LYS A 36 0.81 -5.64 7.18
C LYS A 36 1.33 -5.45 5.74
N CYS A 37 0.62 -5.93 4.72
CA CYS A 37 1.03 -5.75 3.32
C CYS A 37 1.11 -4.27 2.91
N ILE A 38 2.30 -3.82 2.51
CA ILE A 38 2.58 -2.43 2.13
C ILE A 38 2.48 -2.16 0.62
N ASP A 39 2.50 -3.20 -0.22
CA ASP A 39 2.51 -3.05 -1.68
C ASP A 39 1.34 -2.18 -2.17
N GLN A 40 1.67 -1.11 -2.90
CA GLN A 40 0.69 -0.14 -3.38
C GLN A 40 -0.11 -0.66 -4.58
N ASN A 41 0.46 -1.59 -5.36
CA ASN A 41 -0.17 -2.16 -6.56
C ASN A 41 -1.48 -2.88 -6.23
N LEU A 42 -1.59 -3.48 -5.04
CA LEU A 42 -2.80 -4.16 -4.56
C LEU A 42 -3.97 -3.21 -4.26
N SER A 43 -3.75 -1.90 -4.35
CA SER A 43 -4.83 -0.91 -4.28
C SER A 43 -5.65 -0.87 -5.58
N ASN A 44 -5.15 -1.42 -6.69
CA ASN A 44 -5.87 -1.50 -7.95
C ASN A 44 -6.99 -2.56 -7.89
N LYS A 45 -8.24 -2.09 -7.72
CA LYS A 45 -9.42 -2.95 -7.60
C LYS A 45 -9.89 -3.58 -8.90
N THR A 46 -9.37 -3.14 -10.04
CA THR A 46 -9.60 -3.83 -11.32
C THR A 46 -8.86 -5.16 -11.36
N ILE A 47 -7.69 -5.25 -10.73
CA ILE A 47 -6.86 -6.46 -10.69
C ILE A 47 -7.13 -7.27 -9.41
N TYR A 48 -7.31 -6.59 -8.28
CA TYR A 48 -7.47 -7.18 -6.94
C TYR A 48 -8.82 -6.80 -6.30
N PRO A 49 -9.96 -7.25 -6.87
CA PRO A 49 -11.28 -6.84 -6.41
C PRO A 49 -11.60 -7.28 -4.97
N THR A 50 -11.05 -8.40 -4.50
CA THR A 50 -11.38 -8.98 -3.19
C THR A 50 -10.33 -8.70 -2.10
N PHE A 51 -9.26 -7.98 -2.43
CA PHE A 51 -8.20 -7.66 -1.47
C PHE A 51 -8.57 -6.43 -0.63
N ALA A 52 -8.33 -6.48 0.67
CA ALA A 52 -8.36 -5.34 1.58
C ALA A 52 -7.17 -5.39 2.54
N ARG A 53 -6.87 -4.25 3.18
CA ARG A 53 -5.84 -4.19 4.23
C ARG A 53 -6.20 -3.16 5.29
N THR A 54 -5.78 -3.43 6.52
CA THR A 54 -5.92 -2.49 7.64
C THR A 54 -4.79 -1.48 7.71
N LEU A 55 -3.61 -1.82 7.19
CA LEU A 55 -2.49 -0.90 7.07
C LEU A 55 -2.80 0.20 6.03
N PRO A 56 -2.87 1.49 6.42
CA PRO A 56 -3.13 2.57 5.49
C PRO A 56 -1.94 2.75 4.53
N PRO A 57 -2.17 3.07 3.25
CA PRO A 57 -1.09 3.46 2.36
C PRO A 57 -0.47 4.78 2.81
N SER A 58 0.82 4.97 2.53
CA SER A 58 1.58 6.19 2.89
C SER A 58 0.92 7.48 2.38
N SER A 59 0.17 7.42 1.28
CA SER A 59 -0.62 8.53 0.73
C SER A 59 -1.73 9.04 1.65
N LYS A 60 -2.16 8.27 2.64
CA LYS A 60 -3.13 8.71 3.65
C LYS A 60 -2.45 9.42 4.82
N ILE A 61 -1.25 8.98 5.20
CA ILE A 61 -0.48 9.59 6.29
C ILE A 61 0.04 10.97 5.90
N SER A 62 0.47 11.14 4.63
CA SER A 62 0.99 12.43 4.14
C SER A 62 -0.03 13.57 4.24
N LYS A 63 -1.33 13.28 4.17
CA LYS A 63 -2.39 14.30 4.29
C LYS A 63 -2.38 15.00 5.64
N SER A 64 -2.12 14.26 6.72
CA SER A 64 -2.06 14.84 8.06
C SER A 64 -0.89 15.82 8.19
N VAL A 65 0.26 15.46 7.62
CA VAL A 65 1.44 16.35 7.58
C VAL A 65 1.13 17.60 6.77
N ILE A 66 0.57 17.46 5.57
CA ILE A 66 0.19 18.62 4.73
C ILE A 66 -0.80 19.53 5.45
N SER A 67 -1.77 18.97 6.19
CA SER A 67 -2.73 19.75 6.97
C SER A 67 -2.05 20.56 8.06
N LEU A 68 -1.02 19.99 8.72
CA LEU A 68 -0.23 20.69 9.73
C LEU A 68 0.55 21.86 9.12
N LEU A 69 1.24 21.62 7.99
CA LEU A 69 2.00 22.67 7.29
C LEU A 69 1.12 23.86 6.92
N LYS A 70 -0.09 23.58 6.41
CA LYS A 70 -1.07 24.60 6.05
C LYS A 70 -1.57 25.38 7.25
N HIS A 71 -1.81 24.72 8.39
CA HIS A 71 -2.31 25.38 9.60
C HIS A 71 -1.30 26.39 10.17
N PHE A 72 -0.01 26.10 10.07
CA PHE A 72 1.07 26.97 10.57
C PHE A 72 1.74 27.82 9.48
N GLU A 73 1.19 27.82 8.26
CA GLU A 73 1.71 28.55 7.10
C GLU A 73 3.20 28.25 6.79
N TRP A 74 3.63 27.02 7.06
CA TRP A 74 5.00 26.59 6.75
C TRP A 74 5.15 26.35 5.25
N ASN A 75 5.87 27.25 4.59
CA ASN A 75 6.09 27.27 3.14
C ASN A 75 7.45 26.69 2.70
N LYS A 76 8.36 26.39 3.65
CA LYS A 76 9.67 25.78 3.39
C LYS A 76 9.78 24.46 4.14
N VAL A 77 9.94 23.36 3.39
CA VAL A 77 10.09 22.01 3.94
C VAL A 77 11.19 21.25 3.23
N LEU A 78 11.92 20.42 3.97
CA LEU A 78 12.89 19.48 3.43
C LEU A 78 12.30 18.06 3.52
N TYR A 79 12.13 17.40 2.37
CA TYR A 79 11.65 16.03 2.31
C TYR A 79 12.84 15.07 2.13
N LEU A 80 13.03 14.17 3.07
CA LEU A 80 14.05 13.12 3.01
C LEU A 80 13.33 11.77 3.00
N TYR A 81 13.65 10.93 2.01
CA TYR A 81 13.12 9.57 1.95
C TYR A 81 14.23 8.57 1.64
N ARG A 82 14.00 7.33 2.06
CA ARG A 82 14.87 6.21 1.71
C ARG A 82 14.33 5.55 0.46
N GLU A 83 15.12 5.58 -0.60
CA GLU A 83 14.88 4.75 -1.78
C GLU A 83 15.55 3.38 -1.56
N TYR A 84 14.78 2.30 -1.67
CA TYR A 84 15.32 0.93 -1.61
C TYR A 84 15.92 0.48 -2.96
N SER A 85 15.82 1.33 -3.99
CA SER A 85 16.39 1.15 -5.32
C SER A 85 17.74 1.90 -5.39
N ILE A 86 18.77 1.23 -5.90
CA ILE A 86 20.12 1.76 -6.05
C ILE A 86 20.14 2.78 -7.20
N ASP A 87 19.64 4.01 -7.00
CA ASP A 87 19.81 5.13 -7.95
C ASP A 87 19.73 6.49 -7.23
N ILE A 88 20.68 6.70 -6.30
CA ILE A 88 20.70 7.79 -5.31
C ILE A 88 20.96 9.18 -5.94
N PHE A 89 21.31 9.27 -7.22
CA PHE A 89 21.72 10.54 -7.84
C PHE A 89 20.59 11.38 -8.46
N TYR A 90 19.43 10.80 -8.78
CA TYR A 90 18.42 11.51 -9.58
C TYR A 90 17.37 12.29 -8.77
N SER A 91 17.04 11.88 -7.54
CA SER A 91 15.96 12.56 -6.80
C SER A 91 16.37 13.88 -6.13
N PHE A 92 17.64 14.08 -5.80
CA PHE A 92 18.07 15.33 -5.15
C PHE A 92 17.96 16.56 -6.06
N LEU A 93 17.92 16.37 -7.38
CA LEU A 93 17.86 17.46 -8.37
C LEU A 93 16.44 17.96 -8.68
N ILE A 94 15.39 17.21 -8.36
CA ILE A 94 14.01 17.57 -8.78
C ILE A 94 13.23 18.31 -7.68
N THR A 95 13.69 18.29 -6.42
CA THR A 95 13.04 19.01 -5.31
C THR A 95 13.69 20.35 -4.94
N GLN A 96 14.53 20.92 -5.80
CA GLN A 96 14.81 22.37 -5.77
C GLN A 96 13.75 23.08 -6.61
N ILE A 97 12.63 23.41 -5.97
CA ILE A 97 11.81 24.58 -6.33
C ILE A 97 12.22 25.69 -5.36
#